data_AF-A0A0G1M372-F1
#
_entry.id   AF-A0A0G1M372-F1
#
_cell.length_a   1.000
_cell.length_b   1.000
_cell.length_c   1.000
_cell.angle_alpha   90.00
_cell.angle_beta   90.00
_cell.angle_gamma   90.00
#
_symmetry.space_group_name_H-M   'P 1'
#
loop_
_entity.id
_entity.type
_entity.pdbx_description
1 polymer ?
#
loop_
_entity_poly.entity_id
_entity_poly.type
_entity_poly.pdbx_seq_one_letter_code
_entity_poly.pdbx_strand_id
1 'polypeptide(L)'
;MDVPAAKLINIFLAIAVLVGVFGFITDLNFTKKYGGVDLRNRVVAARVAMELGQDPYYFKWTRDYSDRFLDPADNAAIPVARVTVPPTTLLLQSSISRPPYLAQRYIWFFFQWLLLLASIFILTRLTSSPAARKMIWILGLLFISGAYFWRLHVERGQMYIFYVFLFRF
;
A
#
# COMPACT_ATOMS: atom_id res chain seq x y z
N MET A 1 31.44 -21.42 5.50
CA MET A 1 31.46 -20.02 5.03
C MET A 1 32.67 -19.38 5.66
N ASP A 2 33.61 -18.90 4.85
CA ASP A 2 34.77 -18.17 5.37
C ASP A 2 34.27 -17.01 6.24
N VAL A 3 34.88 -16.86 7.42
CA VAL A 3 34.55 -15.83 8.42
C VAL A 3 34.35 -14.42 7.81
N PRO A 4 35.08 -13.99 6.74
CA PRO A 4 34.85 -12.71 6.07
C PRO A 4 33.46 -12.58 5.41
N ALA A 5 32.98 -13.62 4.73
CA ALA A 5 31.68 -13.58 4.03
C ALA A 5 30.50 -13.50 5.01
N ALA A 6 30.61 -14.21 6.14
CA ALA A 6 29.60 -14.17 7.21
C ALA A 6 29.56 -12.80 7.93
N LYS A 7 30.69 -12.10 8.04
CA LYS A 7 30.72 -10.72 8.55
C LYS A 7 30.10 -9.74 7.55
N LEU A 8 30.42 -9.88 6.26
CA LEU A 8 29.90 -9.01 5.21
C LEU A 8 28.37 -9.07 5.10
N ILE A 9 27.78 -10.27 5.14
CA ILE A 9 26.31 -10.40 5.10
C ILE A 9 25.62 -9.77 6.31
N ASN A 10 26.25 -9.80 7.49
CA ASN A 10 25.70 -9.13 8.68
C ASN A 10 25.74 -7.60 8.54
N ILE A 11 26.82 -7.05 7.96
CA ILE A 11 26.92 -5.62 7.66
C ILE A 11 25.82 -5.21 6.68
N PHE A 12 25.64 -5.95 5.59
CA PHE A 12 24.57 -5.66 4.63
C PHE A 12 23.18 -5.77 5.26
N LEU A 13 22.96 -6.74 6.15
CA LEU A 13 21.71 -6.85 6.87
C LEU A 13 21.46 -5.64 7.78
N ALA A 14 22.48 -5.18 8.51
CA ALA A 14 22.37 -3.98 9.35
C ALA A 14 22.03 -2.74 8.51
N ILE A 15 22.70 -2.55 7.37
CA ILE A 15 22.38 -1.48 6.42
C ILE A 15 20.94 -1.62 5.90
N ALA A 16 20.50 -2.83 5.54
CA ALA A 16 19.16 -3.06 5.04
C ALA A 16 18.10 -2.71 6.09
N VAL A 17 18.32 -3.04 7.36
CA VAL A 17 17.45 -2.63 8.47
C VAL A 17 17.39 -1.11 8.62
N LEU A 18 18.53 -0.42 8.57
CA LEU A 18 18.56 1.05 8.63
C LEU A 18 17.81 1.68 7.46
N VAL A 19 18.00 1.17 6.25
CA VAL A 19 17.27 1.63 5.05
C VAL A 19 15.77 1.35 5.20
N GLY A 20 15.38 0.18 5.70
CA GLY A 20 13.97 -0.14 5.97
C GLY A 20 13.32 0.81 6.97
N VAL A 21 14.01 1.12 8.07
CA VAL A 21 13.51 2.07 9.09
C VAL A 21 13.41 3.49 8.51
N PHE A 22 14.45 3.96 7.83
CA PHE A 22 14.44 5.29 7.21
C PHE A 22 13.38 5.39 6.10
N GLY A 23 13.22 4.34 5.31
CA GLY A 23 12.18 4.20 4.30
C GLY A 23 10.79 4.29 4.91
N PHE A 24 10.53 3.54 5.99
CA PHE A 24 9.27 3.58 6.73
C PHE A 24 8.92 4.99 7.23
N ILE A 25 9.89 5.68 7.84
CA ILE A 25 9.70 7.06 8.35
C ILE A 25 9.42 8.03 7.19
N THR A 26 10.17 7.90 6.09
CA THR A 26 9.99 8.73 4.90
C THR A 26 8.59 8.53 4.30
N ASP A 27 8.17 7.28 4.14
CA ASP A 27 6.88 6.92 3.57
C ASP A 27 5.72 7.34 4.49
N LEU A 28 5.92 7.30 5.81
CA LEU A 28 4.96 7.83 6.78
C LEU A 28 4.81 9.35 6.63
N ASN A 29 5.91 10.07 6.45
CA ASN A 29 5.88 11.52 6.22
C ASN A 29 5.19 11.86 4.89
N PHE A 30 5.41 11.07 3.85
CA PHE A 30 4.70 11.24 2.58
C PHE A 30 3.21 10.91 2.71
N THR A 31 2.88 9.84 3.44
CA THR A 31 1.49 9.49 3.77
C THR A 31 0.80 10.58 4.58
N LYS A 32 1.52 11.37 5.38
CA LYS A 32 0.96 12.54 6.07
C LYS A 32 0.70 13.69 5.09
N LYS A 33 1.69 13.99 4.25
CA LYS A 33 1.72 15.17 3.38
C LYS A 33 0.83 15.04 2.12
N TYR A 34 0.74 13.86 1.52
CA TYR A 34 0.15 13.67 0.19
C TYR A 34 -1.10 12.79 0.20
N GLY A 35 -2.06 13.12 -0.67
CA GLY A 35 -3.45 12.68 -0.56
C GLY A 35 -3.76 11.23 -0.92
N GLY A 36 -2.80 10.40 -1.35
CA GLY A 36 -3.06 9.01 -1.72
C GLY A 36 -4.08 8.87 -2.84
N VAL A 37 -3.71 9.31 -4.04
CA VAL A 37 -4.65 9.50 -5.17
C VAL A 37 -5.40 8.21 -5.54
N ASP A 38 -4.71 7.06 -5.52
CA ASP A 38 -5.30 5.75 -5.87
C ASP A 38 -6.12 5.15 -4.71
N LEU A 39 -5.86 5.57 -3.47
CA LEU A 39 -6.72 5.21 -2.34
C LEU A 39 -7.98 6.05 -2.35
N ARG A 40 -7.88 7.36 -2.61
CA ARG A 40 -9.03 8.28 -2.54
C ARG A 40 -10.15 7.90 -3.47
N ASN A 41 -9.86 7.70 -4.75
CA ASN A 41 -10.89 7.39 -5.75
C ASN A 41 -11.62 6.08 -5.41
N ARG A 42 -10.90 5.05 -4.93
CA ARG A 42 -11.52 3.76 -4.58
C ARG A 42 -12.31 3.81 -3.27
N VAL A 43 -11.85 4.58 -2.28
CA VAL A 43 -12.60 4.80 -1.04
C VAL A 43 -13.90 5.53 -1.31
N VAL A 44 -13.86 6.58 -2.14
CA VAL A 44 -15.06 7.31 -2.56
C VAL A 44 -15.99 6.39 -3.33
N ALA A 45 -15.49 5.65 -4.31
CA ALA A 45 -16.26 4.66 -5.06
C ALA A 45 -16.91 3.60 -4.14
N ALA A 46 -16.16 3.05 -3.18
CA ALA A 46 -16.71 2.09 -2.23
C ALA A 46 -17.82 2.68 -1.36
N ARG A 47 -17.70 3.95 -0.95
CA ARG A 47 -18.76 4.64 -0.20
C ARG A 47 -19.99 4.92 -1.04
N VAL A 48 -19.82 5.38 -2.27
CA VAL A 48 -20.94 5.61 -3.20
C VAL A 48 -21.72 4.31 -3.42
N ALA A 49 -21.01 3.21 -3.69
CA ALA A 49 -21.65 1.92 -3.89
C ALA A 49 -22.37 1.42 -2.63
N MET A 50 -21.73 1.50 -1.45
CA MET A 50 -22.22 0.84 -0.24
C MET A 50 -23.13 1.71 0.64
N GLU A 51 -23.00 3.04 0.58
CA GLU A 51 -23.76 3.98 1.41
C GLU A 51 -24.87 4.69 0.61
N LEU A 52 -24.66 4.98 -0.68
CA LEU A 52 -25.67 5.62 -1.53
C LEU A 52 -26.42 4.62 -2.42
N GLY A 53 -25.89 3.40 -2.60
CA GLY A 53 -26.47 2.42 -3.53
C GLY A 53 -26.39 2.85 -4.99
N GLN A 54 -25.44 3.72 -5.33
CA GLN A 54 -25.28 4.28 -6.67
C GLN A 54 -24.09 3.65 -7.39
N ASP A 55 -24.11 3.72 -8.73
CA ASP A 55 -23.01 3.23 -9.56
C ASP A 55 -21.76 4.13 -9.36
N PRO A 56 -20.67 3.60 -8.78
CA PRO A 56 -19.48 4.39 -8.51
C PRO A 56 -18.68 4.75 -9.76
N TYR A 57 -18.90 4.07 -10.89
CA TYR A 57 -18.18 4.30 -12.15
C TYR A 57 -18.73 5.51 -12.92
N TYR A 58 -19.97 5.92 -12.63
CA TYR A 58 -20.64 7.06 -13.26
C TYR A 58 -21.06 8.15 -12.25
N PHE A 59 -20.82 7.94 -10.96
CA PHE A 59 -21.14 8.92 -9.94
C PHE A 59 -20.36 10.22 -10.12
N LYS A 60 -21.09 11.34 -10.09
CA LYS A 60 -20.54 12.68 -10.12
C LYS A 60 -21.04 13.46 -8.92
N TRP A 61 -20.10 13.92 -8.11
CA TRP A 61 -20.43 14.69 -6.91
C TRP A 61 -21.04 16.04 -7.30
N THR A 62 -22.12 16.41 -6.61
CA THR A 62 -22.72 17.75 -6.62
C THR A 62 -22.75 18.31 -5.21
N ARG A 63 -23.04 19.61 -5.06
CA ARG A 63 -23.13 20.28 -3.75
C ARG A 63 -24.23 19.72 -2.84
N ASP A 64 -25.14 18.91 -3.38
CA ASP A 64 -26.21 18.26 -2.62
C ASP A 64 -25.69 17.04 -1.84
N TYR A 65 -24.51 16.51 -2.21
CA TYR A 65 -23.88 15.38 -1.55
C TYR A 65 -22.83 15.84 -0.52
N SER A 66 -22.68 15.07 0.55
CA SER A 66 -21.60 15.27 1.52
C SER A 66 -20.21 15.18 0.85
N ASP A 67 -19.26 15.98 1.32
CA ASP A 67 -17.82 15.89 0.97
C ASP A 67 -17.22 14.50 1.21
N ARG A 68 -17.89 13.66 2.01
CA ARG A 68 -17.56 12.25 2.20
C ARG A 68 -17.50 11.47 0.87
N PHE A 69 -18.29 11.88 -0.11
CA PHE A 69 -18.40 11.27 -1.44
C PHE A 69 -17.64 12.06 -2.52
N LEU A 70 -16.91 13.11 -2.15
CA LEU A 70 -16.13 13.91 -3.11
C LEU A 70 -14.76 13.25 -3.35
N ASP A 71 -14.40 12.98 -4.60
CA ASP A 71 -13.00 12.83 -5.02
C ASP A 71 -12.51 14.17 -5.60
N PRO A 72 -11.63 14.92 -4.90
CA PRO A 72 -11.16 16.22 -5.38
C PRO A 72 -10.36 16.15 -6.69
N ALA A 73 -9.88 14.98 -7.06
CA ALA A 73 -9.13 14.78 -8.31
C ALA A 73 -10.03 14.32 -9.47
N ASP A 74 -11.33 14.11 -9.26
CA ASP A 74 -12.28 13.77 -10.33
C ASP A 74 -12.54 14.98 -11.25
N ASN A 75 -12.71 14.70 -12.54
CA ASN A 75 -12.99 15.74 -13.53
C ASN A 75 -14.49 15.78 -13.83
N ALA A 76 -15.14 16.88 -13.47
CA ALA A 76 -16.56 17.10 -13.69
C ALA A 76 -16.96 17.17 -15.17
N ALA A 77 -16.03 17.50 -16.07
CA ALA A 77 -16.28 17.54 -17.51
C ALA A 77 -16.30 16.15 -18.16
N ILE A 78 -15.82 15.10 -17.47
CA ILE A 78 -15.80 13.72 -17.97
C ILE A 78 -17.02 12.99 -17.40
N PRO A 79 -17.82 12.28 -18.21
CA PRO A 79 -19.05 11.63 -17.75
C PRO A 79 -18.82 10.44 -16.81
N VAL A 80 -17.63 9.82 -16.86
CA VAL A 80 -17.23 8.70 -16.01
C VAL A 80 -16.35 9.15 -14.86
N ALA A 81 -16.45 8.50 -13.71
CA ALA A 81 -15.56 8.70 -12.58
C ALA A 81 -14.17 8.10 -12.83
N ARG A 82 -13.16 8.56 -12.08
CA ARG A 82 -11.77 8.07 -12.17
C ARG A 82 -11.53 6.64 -11.67
N VAL A 83 -12.54 5.94 -11.19
CA VAL A 83 -12.39 4.59 -10.66
C VAL A 83 -12.25 3.58 -11.81
N THR A 84 -11.15 2.84 -11.81
CA THR A 84 -10.83 1.86 -12.87
C THR A 84 -10.65 0.43 -12.34
N VAL A 85 -10.86 0.22 -11.04
CA VAL A 85 -10.73 -1.10 -10.41
C VAL A 85 -12.03 -1.89 -10.53
N PRO A 86 -11.98 -3.24 -10.59
CA PRO A 86 -13.17 -4.06 -10.66
C PRO A 86 -14.01 -3.99 -9.37
N PRO A 87 -15.30 -4.36 -9.42
CA PRO A 87 -16.19 -4.34 -8.26
C PRO A 87 -15.67 -5.17 -7.09
N THR A 88 -14.95 -6.26 -7.36
CA THR A 88 -14.32 -7.10 -6.33
C THR A 88 -13.28 -6.33 -5.50
N THR A 89 -12.51 -5.45 -6.12
CA THR A 89 -11.56 -4.56 -5.43
C THR A 89 -12.28 -3.56 -4.55
N LEU A 90 -13.37 -2.97 -5.05
CA LEU A 90 -14.18 -2.02 -4.27
C LEU A 90 -14.83 -2.70 -3.07
N LEU A 91 -15.33 -3.93 -3.23
CA LEU A 91 -15.88 -4.71 -2.13
C LEU A 91 -14.82 -4.97 -1.05
N LEU A 92 -13.61 -5.35 -1.43
CA LEU A 92 -12.51 -5.56 -0.46
C LEU A 92 -12.17 -4.27 0.30
N GLN A 93 -12.06 -3.14 -0.41
CA GLN A 93 -11.77 -1.85 0.23
C GLN A 93 -12.94 -1.25 1.00
N SER A 94 -14.17 -1.68 0.72
CA SER A 94 -15.35 -1.24 1.48
C SER A 94 -15.27 -1.61 2.96
N SER A 95 -14.56 -2.68 3.30
CA SER A 95 -14.33 -3.11 4.70
C SER A 95 -13.66 -2.04 5.56
N ILE A 96 -12.90 -1.14 4.95
CA ILE A 96 -12.19 -0.04 5.61
C ILE A 96 -12.66 1.35 5.15
N SER A 97 -13.77 1.45 4.40
CA SER A 97 -14.22 2.74 3.83
C SER A 97 -15.00 3.62 4.81
N ARG A 98 -15.47 3.05 5.93
CA ARG A 98 -16.28 3.76 6.94
C ARG A 98 -15.55 4.90 7.68
N PRO A 99 -14.32 4.72 8.20
CA PRO A 99 -13.61 5.75 8.95
C PRO A 99 -13.34 7.02 8.13
N PRO A 100 -12.97 8.16 8.75
CA PRO A 100 -12.50 9.34 8.02
C PRO A 100 -11.32 9.02 7.11
N TYR A 101 -11.20 9.72 5.98
CA TYR A 101 -10.20 9.42 4.96
C TYR A 101 -8.75 9.48 5.49
N LEU A 102 -8.49 10.39 6.43
CA LEU A 102 -7.18 10.49 7.09
C LEU A 102 -6.82 9.21 7.87
N ALA A 103 -7.79 8.63 8.61
CA ALA A 103 -7.57 7.38 9.32
C ALA A 103 -7.30 6.23 8.33
N GLN A 104 -8.02 6.19 7.21
CA GLN A 104 -7.82 5.16 6.18
C GLN A 104 -6.43 5.22 5.55
N ARG A 105 -5.88 6.43 5.33
CA ARG A 105 -4.49 6.58 4.84
C ARG A 105 -3.49 5.90 5.77
N TYR A 106 -3.63 6.10 7.08
CA TYR A 106 -2.74 5.45 8.04
C TYR A 106 -2.97 3.94 8.13
N ILE A 107 -4.23 3.51 8.20
CA ILE A 107 -4.57 2.07 8.21
C ILE A 107 -3.95 1.39 6.99
N TRP A 108 -4.13 1.97 5.80
CA TRP A 108 -3.60 1.42 4.56
C TRP A 108 -2.07 1.47 4.49
N PHE A 109 -1.44 2.52 5.02
CA PHE A 109 0.02 2.61 5.17
C PHE A 109 0.59 1.48 6.03
N PHE A 110 0.05 1.29 7.24
CA PHE A 110 0.51 0.24 8.14
C PHE A 110 0.23 -1.14 7.56
N PHE A 111 -0.91 -1.31 6.91
CA PHE A 111 -1.27 -2.56 6.25
C PHE A 111 -0.29 -2.93 5.12
N GLN A 112 0.04 -2.00 4.22
CA GLN A 112 1.02 -2.26 3.15
C GLN A 112 2.39 -2.66 3.71
N TRP A 113 2.90 -1.94 4.71
CA TRP A 113 4.18 -2.28 5.35
C TRP A 113 4.13 -3.63 6.08
N LEU A 114 3.02 -3.93 6.76
CA LEU A 114 2.81 -5.24 7.38
C LEU A 114 2.85 -6.37 6.35
N LEU A 115 2.19 -6.19 5.19
CA LEU A 115 2.20 -7.18 4.12
C LEU A 115 3.58 -7.37 3.50
N LEU A 116 4.38 -6.31 3.37
CA LEU A 116 5.77 -6.43 2.94
C LEU A 116 6.59 -7.27 3.92
N LEU A 117 6.54 -6.94 5.21
CA LEU A 117 7.26 -7.67 6.25
C LEU A 117 6.80 -9.12 6.36
N ALA A 118 5.49 -9.37 6.28
CA ALA A 118 4.91 -10.70 6.29
C ALA A 118 5.37 -11.51 5.07
N SER A 119 5.40 -10.91 3.88
CA SER A 119 5.90 -11.56 2.66
C SER A 119 7.37 -11.97 2.81
N ILE A 120 8.22 -11.05 3.30
CA ILE A 120 9.64 -11.34 3.56
C ILE A 120 9.76 -12.48 4.57
N PHE A 121 9.01 -12.41 5.68
CA PHE A 121 9.02 -13.43 6.72
C PHE A 121 8.63 -14.81 6.17
N ILE A 122 7.51 -14.91 5.45
CA ILE A 122 7.06 -16.19 4.87
C ILE A 122 8.12 -16.75 3.92
N LEU A 123 8.73 -15.92 3.06
CA LEU A 123 9.81 -16.36 2.18
C LEU A 123 11.01 -16.93 2.96
N THR A 124 11.36 -16.36 4.11
CA THR A 124 12.44 -16.93 4.95
C THR A 124 12.10 -18.29 5.55
N ARG A 125 10.81 -18.62 5.69
CA ARG A 125 10.35 -19.93 6.17
C ARG A 125 10.47 -21.03 5.11
N LEU A 126 10.59 -20.66 3.83
CA LEU A 126 10.74 -21.60 2.72
C LEU A 126 12.18 -22.12 2.55
N THR A 127 13.13 -21.66 3.36
CA THR A 127 14.53 -22.11 3.30
C THR A 127 15.06 -22.50 4.68
N SER A 128 15.88 -23.55 4.71
CA SER A 128 16.62 -23.99 5.90
C SER A 128 17.96 -23.26 6.06
N SER A 129 18.49 -22.61 5.02
CA SER A 129 19.81 -21.97 5.05
C SER A 129 19.79 -20.63 5.80
N PRO A 130 20.57 -20.47 6.89
CA PRO A 130 20.65 -19.21 7.62
C PRO A 130 21.15 -18.03 6.77
N ALA A 131 22.08 -18.28 5.84
CA ALA A 131 22.58 -17.26 4.92
C ALA A 131 21.48 -16.82 3.95
N ALA A 132 20.72 -17.76 3.38
CA ALA A 132 19.62 -17.45 2.48
C ALA A 132 18.53 -16.61 3.17
N ARG A 133 18.20 -16.91 4.44
CA ARG A 133 17.25 -16.10 5.23
C ARG A 133 17.70 -14.65 5.36
N LYS A 134 18.99 -14.42 5.65
CA LYS A 134 19.55 -13.05 5.72
C LYS A 134 19.50 -12.36 4.35
N MET A 135 19.81 -13.07 3.28
CA MET A 135 19.71 -12.53 1.92
C MET A 135 18.28 -12.12 1.56
N ILE A 136 17.26 -12.90 1.94
CA ILE A 136 15.86 -12.55 1.72
C ILE A 136 15.49 -11.24 2.44
N TRP A 137 15.91 -11.09 3.71
CA TRP A 137 15.72 -9.83 4.45
C TRP A 137 16.45 -8.65 3.82
N ILE A 138 17.69 -8.85 3.37
CA ILE A 138 18.47 -7.81 2.67
C ILE A 138 17.73 -7.40 1.40
N LEU A 139 17.29 -8.35 0.56
CA LEU A 139 16.57 -8.05 -0.67
C LEU A 139 15.27 -7.27 -0.40
N GLY A 140 14.48 -7.70 0.57
CA GLY A 140 13.22 -7.03 0.92
C GLY A 140 13.41 -5.63 1.49
N LEU A 141 14.28 -5.46 2.49
CA LEU A 141 14.43 -4.16 3.15
C LEU A 141 15.29 -3.18 2.34
N LEU A 142 16.40 -3.62 1.76
CA LEU A 142 17.29 -2.73 1.02
C LEU A 142 16.74 -2.39 -0.37
N PHE A 143 16.34 -3.40 -1.14
CA PHE A 143 16.02 -3.21 -2.56
C PHE A 143 14.53 -2.98 -2.81
N ILE A 144 13.62 -3.61 -2.06
CA ILE A 144 12.18 -3.33 -2.22
C ILE A 144 11.82 -2.06 -1.46
N SER A 145 11.98 -2.04 -0.13
CA SER A 145 11.53 -0.90 0.68
C SER A 145 12.34 0.38 0.45
N GLY A 146 13.61 0.24 0.08
CA GLY A 146 14.48 1.37 -0.26
C GLY A 146 14.21 1.97 -1.64
N ALA A 147 13.48 1.27 -2.52
CA ALA A 147 13.27 1.72 -3.89
C ALA A 147 12.13 2.73 -4.05
N TYR A 148 12.25 3.56 -5.08
CA TYR A 148 11.28 4.60 -5.38
C TYR A 148 9.89 4.06 -5.73
N PHE A 149 9.81 2.89 -6.36
CA PHE A 149 8.52 2.27 -6.69
C PHE A 149 7.72 1.91 -5.44
N TRP A 150 8.37 1.41 -4.39
CA TRP A 150 7.70 1.09 -3.12
C TRP A 150 7.17 2.35 -2.46
N ARG A 151 7.96 3.43 -2.49
CA ARG A 151 7.55 4.72 -1.96
C ARG A 151 6.31 5.28 -2.66
N LEU A 152 6.30 5.24 -3.99
CA LEU A 152 5.11 5.64 -4.78
C LEU A 152 3.91 4.72 -4.53
N HIS A 153 4.16 3.42 -4.38
CA HIS A 153 3.14 2.44 -4.08
C HIS A 153 2.40 2.77 -2.78
N VAL A 154 3.18 2.99 -1.71
CA VAL A 154 2.67 3.30 -0.38
C VAL A 154 1.99 4.67 -0.37
N GLU A 155 2.62 5.70 -0.93
CA GLU A 155 2.08 7.07 -0.95
C GLU A 155 0.74 7.12 -1.68
N ARG A 156 0.64 6.54 -2.88
CA ARG A 156 -0.61 6.53 -3.65
C ARG A 156 -1.69 5.65 -3.04
N GLY A 157 -1.30 4.69 -2.20
CA GLY A 157 -2.19 3.70 -1.59
C GLY A 157 -2.65 2.65 -2.59
N GLN A 158 -1.69 2.00 -3.25
CA GLN A 158 -1.94 0.99 -4.26
C GLN A 158 -2.30 -0.39 -3.65
N MET A 159 -2.91 -1.26 -4.46
CA MET A 159 -3.40 -2.59 -4.05
C MET A 159 -2.41 -3.73 -4.35
N TYR A 160 -1.34 -3.47 -5.10
CA TYR A 160 -0.49 -4.52 -5.65
C TYR A 160 0.16 -5.42 -4.59
N ILE A 161 0.68 -4.88 -3.47
CA ILE A 161 1.25 -5.73 -2.41
C ILE A 161 0.19 -6.62 -1.77
N PHE A 162 -1.05 -6.15 -1.67
CA PHE A 162 -2.17 -6.95 -1.20
C PHE A 162 -2.50 -8.08 -2.17
N TYR A 163 -2.52 -7.83 -3.48
CA TYR A 163 -2.73 -8.89 -4.47
C TYR A 163 -1.59 -9.92 -4.48
N VAL A 164 -0.34 -9.47 -4.35
CA VAL A 164 0.81 -10.37 -4.21
C VAL A 164 0.64 -11.26 -2.99
N PHE A 165 0.19 -10.70 -1.87
CA PHE A 165 -0.03 -11.48 -0.66
C PHE A 165 -1.21 -12.45 -0.76
N LEU A 166 -2.32 -12.02 -1.38
CA LEU A 166 -3.57 -12.80 -1.47
C LEU A 166 -3.50 -13.96 -2.46
N PHE A 167 -2.81 -13.81 -3.60
CA PHE A 167 -2.82 -14.80 -4.67
C PHE A 167 -1.58 -15.70 -4.72
N ARG A 168 -0.60 -15.47 -3.83
CA ARG A 168 0.65 -16.25 -3.79
C ARG A 168 0.66 -17.30 -2.68
N PHE A 169 -0.26 -17.22 -1.73
CA PHE A 169 -0.46 -18.15 -0.62
C PHE A 169 -1.91 -18.59 -0.56
#